data_AF-A0A9Q0J026-F1
#
_entry.id   AF-A0A9Q0J026-F1
#
_cell.length_a   1.000
_cell.length_b   1.000
_cell.length_c   1.000
_cell.angle_alpha   90.00
_cell.angle_beta   90.00
_cell.angle_gamma   90.00
#
_symmetry.space_group_name_H-M   'P 1'
#
loop_
_entity.id
_entity.type
_entity.pdbx_description
1 polymer ?
#
loop_
_entity_poly.entity_id
_entity_poly.type
_entity_poly.pdbx_seq_one_letter_code
_entity_poly.pdbx_strand_id
1 'polypeptide(L)'
;MATLTFNGLTGLTSSIDVSPQLSSNRTSIKSPTIWKLCYYPSLQLQCVPCLSSLRKSKAAVRASATMSSRTVQEILPPALTSSSDPPQILDGTTRLYISYTCPYAQRVWITRNCKEIMMRFFCHLIFVMFSSIFKAKGLQEKITLVPIDLKDRPDWYKEKVYSANKVPALEHNKEVKGESLDLIKYIDGNFAGPSLSPDDPAKKEFAEELFSYTDSFNKAIRSTLKGDADEAGTAFDYLETALSKFDDGPFFLGQFSLVDIAYAPFIERFQPTLLDFKNYDITAGRPKLAAWIEEMDRNEAYNQTKRDPKQHVESYRQRFAAAL
;
A
#
# COMPACT_ATOMS: atom_id res chain seq x y z
N MET A 1 7.56 -63.82 8.44
CA MET A 1 9.02 -63.88 8.66
C MET A 1 9.56 -62.55 8.16
N ALA A 2 9.86 -61.61 9.07
CA ALA A 2 11.22 -61.29 9.54
C ALA A 2 12.07 -60.70 8.38
N THR A 3 12.70 -59.53 8.44
CA THR A 3 13.41 -58.87 9.54
C THR A 3 13.68 -57.40 9.19
N LEU A 4 13.75 -56.56 10.21
CA LEU A 4 14.30 -55.19 10.25
C LEU A 4 15.77 -55.11 9.81
N THR A 5 16.23 -53.91 9.44
CA THR A 5 17.40 -53.14 9.98
C THR A 5 18.10 -52.33 8.86
N PHE A 6 18.90 -51.29 9.12
CA PHE A 6 18.87 -50.11 10.01
C PHE A 6 20.12 -49.27 9.57
N ASN A 7 20.13 -47.96 9.82
CA ASN A 7 21.29 -47.03 9.86
C ASN A 7 22.08 -46.71 8.57
N GLY A 8 22.56 -45.48 8.35
CA GLY A 8 22.55 -44.26 9.15
C GLY A 8 23.64 -43.28 8.68
N LEU A 9 23.46 -41.99 9.03
CA LEU A 9 24.49 -40.94 9.36
C LEU A 9 25.55 -40.63 8.26
N THR A 10 25.98 -39.43 7.91
CA THR A 10 26.11 -38.05 8.45
C THR A 10 26.75 -37.27 7.28
N GLY A 11 26.43 -36.02 6.95
CA GLY A 11 26.69 -34.81 7.73
C GLY A 11 27.82 -33.99 7.07
N LEU A 12 27.57 -32.67 6.90
CA LEU A 12 28.55 -31.56 6.85
C LEU A 12 29.49 -31.47 5.60
N THR A 13 30.00 -30.34 5.10
CA THR A 13 29.75 -28.87 5.05
C THR A 13 30.86 -28.29 4.14
N SER A 14 30.73 -27.01 3.77
CA SER A 14 31.75 -26.09 3.20
C SER A 14 32.07 -26.29 1.72
N SER A 15 31.73 -25.35 0.82
CA SER A 15 32.21 -23.97 0.64
C SER A 15 33.66 -23.92 0.18
N ILE A 16 33.89 -23.46 -1.06
CA ILE A 16 34.65 -22.24 -1.40
C ILE A 16 35.02 -22.24 -2.89
N ASP A 17 34.71 -21.09 -3.50
CA ASP A 17 35.25 -20.39 -4.66
C ASP A 17 35.69 -21.10 -5.94
N VAL A 18 35.06 -20.60 -7.01
CA VAL A 18 35.34 -20.85 -8.41
C VAL A 18 36.08 -19.64 -8.99
N SER A 19 37.20 -19.93 -9.67
CA SER A 19 37.74 -19.30 -10.91
C SER A 19 39.28 -19.26 -10.82
N PRO A 20 40.06 -19.39 -11.93
CA PRO A 20 39.75 -18.80 -13.23
C PRO A 20 40.17 -19.59 -14.50
N GLN A 21 39.46 -19.26 -15.59
CA GLN A 21 39.89 -19.00 -16.98
C GLN A 21 41.11 -19.71 -17.63
N LEU A 22 40.88 -20.07 -18.91
CA LEU A 22 41.59 -19.65 -20.15
C LEU A 22 42.26 -20.73 -21.03
N SER A 23 41.97 -20.55 -22.33
CA SER A 23 42.73 -20.95 -23.54
C SER A 23 42.53 -22.38 -24.04
N SER A 24 42.65 -22.71 -25.33
CA SER A 24 42.52 -22.00 -26.61
C SER A 24 42.65 -23.07 -27.73
N ASN A 25 41.88 -22.92 -28.82
CA ASN A 25 42.11 -23.43 -30.19
C ASN A 25 42.21 -24.97 -30.40
N ARG A 26 41.66 -25.59 -31.46
CA ARG A 26 41.79 -25.27 -32.89
C ARG A 26 40.86 -26.17 -33.77
N THR A 27 40.22 -25.58 -34.79
CA THR A 27 39.91 -26.07 -36.19
C THR A 27 39.27 -27.45 -36.41
N SER A 28 38.36 -27.73 -37.35
CA SER A 28 37.81 -27.07 -38.56
C SER A 28 36.65 -27.94 -39.11
N ILE A 29 35.71 -27.38 -39.88
CA ILE A 29 35.23 -27.85 -41.22
C ILE A 29 33.77 -27.39 -41.53
N LYS A 30 33.69 -26.46 -42.50
CA LYS A 30 32.73 -26.24 -43.62
C LYS A 30 31.25 -25.84 -43.39
N SER A 31 30.87 -24.69 -43.99
CA SER A 31 29.50 -24.21 -44.27
C SER A 31 29.02 -24.63 -45.68
N PRO A 32 27.75 -24.36 -46.08
CA PRO A 32 27.39 -23.07 -46.75
C PRO A 32 26.05 -22.43 -46.30
N THR A 33 26.02 -21.11 -46.00
CA THR A 33 25.38 -19.98 -46.77
C THR A 33 23.86 -19.83 -46.49
N ILE A 34 23.30 -18.68 -46.08
CA ILE A 34 23.08 -17.44 -46.86
C ILE A 34 22.79 -16.25 -45.93
N TRP A 35 23.47 -15.13 -46.18
CA TRP A 35 23.20 -13.78 -45.67
C TRP A 35 22.24 -13.03 -46.61
N LYS A 36 21.41 -12.14 -46.07
CA LYS A 36 20.90 -10.96 -46.81
C LYS A 36 20.52 -9.82 -45.86
N LEU A 37 21.43 -8.85 -45.76
CA LEU A 37 21.20 -7.44 -45.48
C LEU A 37 21.13 -6.72 -46.83
N CYS A 38 20.11 -5.88 -47.04
CA CYS A 38 20.09 -4.72 -47.95
C CYS A 38 18.80 -3.91 -47.64
N TYR A 39 18.89 -2.65 -47.23
CA TYR A 39 18.99 -1.43 -48.07
C TYR A 39 17.65 -1.06 -48.75
N TYR A 40 17.09 0.10 -48.41
CA TYR A 40 16.09 0.80 -49.23
C TYR A 40 16.36 2.33 -49.21
N PRO A 41 16.07 3.05 -50.30
CA PRO A 41 16.82 4.23 -50.71
C PRO A 41 16.15 5.57 -50.39
N SER A 42 17.02 6.59 -50.44
CA SER A 42 16.84 8.02 -50.66
C SER A 42 15.49 8.53 -51.20
N LEU A 43 14.91 9.50 -50.50
CA LEU A 43 14.24 10.65 -51.12
C LEU A 43 14.89 11.94 -50.59
N GLN A 44 15.39 12.75 -51.51
CA GLN A 44 16.12 13.99 -51.27
C GLN A 44 15.20 15.09 -50.71
N LEU A 45 15.60 15.73 -49.61
CA LEU A 45 15.23 17.12 -49.33
C LEU A 45 16.51 17.96 -49.34
N GLN A 46 16.65 18.81 -50.35
CA GLN A 46 17.68 19.82 -50.42
C GLN A 46 17.39 20.91 -49.39
N CYS A 47 18.37 21.19 -48.52
CA CYS A 47 18.43 22.43 -47.76
C CYS A 47 18.73 23.59 -48.70
N VAL A 48 17.83 24.59 -48.76
CA VAL A 48 18.11 25.93 -49.26
C VAL A 48 18.16 26.86 -48.03
N PRO A 49 19.23 27.63 -47.78
CA PRO A 49 19.21 28.66 -46.76
C PRO A 49 18.67 29.95 -47.40
N CYS A 50 17.53 30.45 -46.91
CA CYS A 50 17.13 31.83 -47.20
C CYS A 50 16.60 32.49 -45.93
N LEU A 51 17.38 33.44 -45.43
CA LEU A 51 16.93 34.41 -44.45
C LEU A 51 15.75 35.20 -45.00
N SER A 52 14.65 35.27 -44.25
CA SER A 52 13.93 36.54 -44.08
C SER A 52 12.97 36.52 -42.90
N SER A 53 13.07 37.60 -42.13
CA SER A 53 12.19 38.10 -41.08
C SER A 53 10.70 37.87 -41.32
N LEU A 54 10.00 37.35 -40.30
CA LEU A 54 8.62 37.75 -40.01
C LEU A 54 8.26 37.46 -38.55
N ARG A 55 8.26 38.53 -37.75
CA ARG A 55 7.52 38.64 -36.48
C ARG A 55 6.08 38.17 -36.69
N LYS A 56 5.60 37.25 -35.85
CA LYS A 56 4.17 37.16 -35.46
C LYS A 56 4.06 36.52 -34.09
N SER A 57 3.66 37.34 -33.13
CA SER A 57 3.21 36.99 -31.79
C SER A 57 2.09 35.95 -31.84
N LYS A 58 2.23 34.86 -31.07
CA LYS A 58 1.09 34.03 -30.66
C LYS A 58 1.15 33.82 -29.16
N ALA A 59 0.18 34.40 -28.48
CA ALA A 59 -0.10 34.17 -27.07
C ALA A 59 -0.36 32.68 -26.84
N ALA A 60 0.36 32.10 -25.87
CA ALA A 60 0.06 30.76 -25.37
C ALA A 60 -1.19 30.87 -24.48
N VAL A 61 -2.34 30.47 -25.02
CA VAL A 61 -3.53 30.19 -24.20
C VAL A 61 -3.22 28.93 -23.40
N ARG A 62 -2.91 29.12 -22.11
CA ARG A 62 -2.77 28.03 -21.15
C ARG A 62 -4.19 27.51 -20.86
N ALA A 63 -4.61 26.49 -21.60
CA ALA A 63 -5.81 25.74 -21.27
C ALA A 63 -5.57 25.03 -19.93
N SER A 64 -6.09 25.62 -18.84
CA SER A 64 -6.19 24.93 -17.55
C SER A 64 -7.31 23.90 -17.67
N ALA A 65 -6.92 22.65 -17.93
CA ALA A 65 -7.84 21.53 -17.87
C ALA A 65 -8.08 21.17 -16.39
N THR A 66 -9.04 21.83 -15.76
CA THR A 66 -9.58 21.37 -14.48
C THR A 66 -10.44 20.15 -14.75
N MET A 67 -9.82 18.97 -14.72
CA MET A 67 -10.52 17.68 -14.83
C MET A 67 -11.28 17.42 -13.53
N SER A 68 -12.60 17.56 -13.56
CA SER A 68 -13.48 17.13 -12.48
C SER A 68 -13.49 15.59 -12.44
N SER A 69 -12.71 15.00 -11.54
CA SER A 69 -12.85 13.60 -11.14
C SER A 69 -14.21 13.45 -10.46
N ARG A 70 -15.20 12.88 -11.15
CA ARG A 70 -16.42 12.38 -10.49
C ARG A 70 -16.03 11.15 -9.67
N THR A 71 -15.68 11.39 -8.42
CA THR A 71 -15.51 10.34 -7.40
C THR A 71 -16.87 9.71 -7.14
N VAL A 72 -16.97 8.39 -7.34
CA VAL A 72 -18.15 7.63 -6.91
C VAL A 72 -17.96 7.38 -5.42
N GLN A 73 -18.66 8.13 -4.59
CA GLN A 73 -18.63 7.93 -3.15
C GLN A 73 -19.29 6.58 -2.82
N GLU A 74 -18.53 5.66 -2.24
CA GLU A 74 -19.04 4.35 -1.82
C GLU A 74 -20.09 4.52 -0.72
N ILE A 75 -21.25 3.86 -0.89
CA ILE A 75 -22.27 3.80 0.16
C ILE A 75 -21.80 2.78 1.20
N LEU A 76 -21.46 3.26 2.40
CA LEU A 76 -20.96 2.43 3.47
C LEU A 76 -22.10 1.62 4.13
N PRO A 77 -22.00 0.29 4.24
CA PRO A 77 -23.01 -0.52 4.93
C PRO A 77 -23.06 -0.20 6.44
N PRO A 78 -24.20 -0.40 7.11
CA PRO A 78 -24.29 -0.25 8.56
C PRO A 78 -23.47 -1.32 9.28
N ALA A 79 -22.91 -0.97 10.44
CA ALA A 79 -22.19 -1.92 11.29
C ALA A 79 -23.13 -3.00 11.85
N LEU A 80 -22.72 -4.27 11.74
CA LEU A 80 -23.42 -5.41 12.29
C LEU A 80 -23.19 -5.52 13.79
N THR A 81 -24.26 -5.78 14.52
CA THR A 81 -24.32 -5.89 15.99
C THR A 81 -24.60 -7.32 16.45
N SER A 82 -24.71 -7.55 17.76
CA SER A 82 -25.11 -8.84 18.35
C SER A 82 -26.45 -9.37 17.83
N SER A 83 -27.38 -8.49 17.47
CA SER A 83 -28.70 -8.84 16.93
C SER A 83 -28.72 -9.08 15.41
N SER A 84 -27.59 -8.93 14.72
CA SER A 84 -27.53 -9.04 13.27
C SER A 84 -27.31 -10.48 12.82
N ASP A 85 -28.05 -10.92 11.81
CA ASP A 85 -27.84 -12.23 11.20
C ASP A 85 -26.46 -12.33 10.52
N PRO A 86 -25.83 -13.51 10.51
CA PRO A 86 -24.57 -13.71 9.81
C PRO A 86 -24.74 -13.50 8.29
N PRO A 87 -23.75 -12.92 7.60
CA PRO A 87 -23.71 -13.00 6.15
C PRO A 87 -23.59 -14.45 5.69
N GLN A 88 -23.78 -14.73 4.39
CA GLN A 88 -23.47 -16.05 3.84
C GLN A 88 -21.94 -16.27 3.93
N ILE A 89 -21.51 -17.30 4.65
CA ILE A 89 -20.08 -17.55 4.93
C ILE A 89 -19.53 -18.59 3.94
N LEU A 90 -18.37 -18.31 3.35
CA LEU A 90 -17.66 -19.15 2.38
C LEU A 90 -18.44 -19.47 1.09
N ASP A 91 -19.34 -18.57 0.70
CA ASP A 91 -20.13 -18.62 -0.55
C ASP A 91 -19.31 -18.26 -1.81
N GLY A 92 -18.03 -17.88 -1.64
CA GLY A 92 -17.14 -17.43 -2.71
C GLY A 92 -17.08 -15.91 -2.89
N THR A 93 -17.94 -15.15 -2.19
CA THR A 93 -17.84 -13.69 -2.14
C THR A 93 -16.65 -13.28 -1.28
N THR A 94 -15.86 -12.32 -1.76
CA THR A 94 -14.74 -11.79 -0.96
C THR A 94 -15.26 -10.74 0.01
N ARG A 95 -15.03 -10.94 1.31
CA ARG A 95 -15.50 -10.05 2.37
C ARG A 95 -14.35 -9.57 3.24
N LEU A 96 -14.33 -8.28 3.53
CA LEU A 96 -13.42 -7.69 4.49
C LEU A 96 -14.20 -7.28 5.73
N TYR A 97 -14.03 -8.07 6.80
CA TYR A 97 -14.60 -7.80 8.11
C TYR A 97 -13.79 -6.71 8.80
N ILE A 98 -14.42 -5.58 9.09
CA ILE A 98 -13.76 -4.38 9.64
C ILE A 98 -14.51 -3.85 10.86
N SER A 99 -13.91 -2.87 11.52
CA SER A 99 -14.65 -1.87 12.28
C SER A 99 -14.22 -0.51 11.79
N TYR A 100 -15.17 0.40 11.55
CA TYR A 100 -14.88 1.72 10.97
C TYR A 100 -13.93 2.58 11.81
N THR A 101 -13.81 2.29 13.11
CA THR A 101 -12.91 3.02 14.02
C THR A 101 -11.57 2.32 14.24
N CYS A 102 -11.39 1.07 13.78
CA CYS A 102 -10.18 0.30 14.00
C CYS A 102 -9.04 0.73 13.05
N PRO A 103 -7.88 1.21 13.56
CA PRO A 103 -6.78 1.64 12.71
C PRO A 103 -6.15 0.48 11.92
N TYR A 104 -6.10 -0.72 12.49
CA TYR A 104 -5.59 -1.91 11.80
C TYR A 104 -6.46 -2.29 10.61
N ALA A 105 -7.79 -2.18 10.75
CA ALA A 105 -8.72 -2.47 9.66
C ALA A 105 -8.69 -1.37 8.59
N GLN A 106 -8.46 -0.12 9.01
CA GLN A 106 -8.30 1.00 8.10
C GLN A 106 -7.12 0.80 7.14
N ARG A 107 -6.00 0.19 7.57
CA ARG A 107 -4.89 -0.18 6.66
C ARG A 107 -5.39 -0.95 5.44
N VAL A 108 -6.15 -2.02 5.70
CA VAL A 108 -6.66 -2.93 4.66
C VAL A 108 -7.73 -2.25 3.80
N TRP A 109 -8.54 -1.38 4.40
CA TRP A 109 -9.52 -0.58 3.66
C TRP A 109 -8.85 0.44 2.73
N ILE A 110 -7.79 1.14 3.18
CA ILE A 110 -7.01 2.04 2.34
C ILE A 110 -6.40 1.26 1.17
N THR A 111 -5.76 0.10 1.42
CA THR A 111 -5.20 -0.75 0.36
C THR A 111 -6.26 -1.16 -0.67
N ARG A 112 -7.44 -1.62 -0.20
CA ARG A 112 -8.59 -1.94 -1.06
C ARG A 112 -8.96 -0.76 -1.98
N ASN A 113 -9.01 0.45 -1.42
CA ASN A 113 -9.39 1.64 -2.18
C ASN A 113 -8.27 2.09 -3.15
N CYS A 114 -7.00 2.07 -2.72
CA CYS A 114 -5.85 2.47 -3.54
C CYS A 114 -5.69 1.58 -4.78
N LYS A 115 -5.98 0.28 -4.65
CA LYS A 115 -5.88 -0.67 -5.77
C LYS A 115 -6.97 -0.45 -6.84
N GLU A 116 -7.98 0.38 -6.60
CA GLU A 116 -8.93 0.81 -7.64
C GLU A 116 -8.37 1.94 -8.52
N ILE A 117 -7.77 2.96 -7.90
CA ILE A 117 -7.66 4.30 -8.50
C ILE A 117 -6.79 4.33 -9.76
N MET A 118 -5.78 3.47 -9.88
CA MET A 118 -4.91 3.49 -11.07
C MET A 118 -5.46 2.72 -12.28
N MET A 119 -6.62 2.05 -12.16
CA MET A 119 -7.27 1.45 -13.33
C MET A 119 -8.08 2.47 -14.14
N ARG A 120 -8.36 3.65 -13.56
CA ARG A 120 -9.14 4.73 -14.19
C ARG A 120 -8.28 5.66 -15.06
N PHE A 121 -6.99 5.85 -14.72
CA PHE A 121 -6.08 6.72 -15.48
C PHE A 121 -5.56 6.08 -16.78
N PHE A 122 -5.24 4.79 -16.77
CA PHE A 122 -4.78 4.08 -17.97
C PHE A 122 -5.88 3.95 -19.05
N CYS A 123 -7.15 4.04 -18.64
CA CYS A 123 -8.29 3.96 -19.55
C CYS A 123 -8.50 5.25 -20.37
N HIS A 124 -8.03 6.42 -19.92
CA HIS A 124 -8.38 7.70 -20.56
C HIS A 124 -7.77 7.87 -21.97
N LEU A 125 -6.60 7.29 -22.25
CA LEU A 125 -6.00 7.33 -23.59
C LEU A 125 -6.72 6.39 -24.58
N ILE A 126 -7.43 5.38 -24.09
CA ILE A 126 -8.18 4.37 -24.87
C ILE A 126 -9.70 4.67 -24.88
N PHE A 127 -10.17 5.55 -23.99
CA PHE A 127 -11.59 5.85 -23.78
C PHE A 127 -12.29 6.44 -25.02
N VAL A 128 -11.54 7.12 -25.89
CA VAL A 128 -12.10 7.72 -27.12
C VAL A 128 -12.48 6.68 -28.18
N MET A 129 -12.05 5.42 -28.05
CA MET A 129 -12.25 4.37 -29.07
C MET A 129 -13.01 3.13 -28.58
N PHE A 130 -13.09 2.87 -27.27
CA PHE A 130 -13.64 1.62 -26.72
C PHE A 130 -14.53 1.82 -25.48
N SER A 131 -15.52 2.71 -25.57
CA SER A 131 -16.43 3.06 -24.46
C SER A 131 -17.25 1.89 -23.88
N SER A 132 -17.27 0.69 -24.49
CA SER A 132 -18.20 -0.38 -24.11
C SER A 132 -17.56 -1.70 -23.65
N ILE A 133 -16.23 -1.87 -23.64
CA ILE A 133 -15.64 -3.22 -23.49
C ILE A 133 -14.90 -3.47 -22.16
N PHE A 134 -14.42 -2.45 -21.45
CA PHE A 134 -13.74 -2.65 -20.15
C PHE A 134 -14.31 -1.75 -19.06
N LYS A 135 -15.45 -2.16 -18.47
CA LYS A 135 -15.79 -1.70 -17.12
C LYS A 135 -14.86 -2.43 -16.15
N ALA A 136 -13.65 -1.89 -15.95
CA ALA A 136 -12.75 -2.42 -14.95
C ALA A 136 -13.38 -2.16 -13.57
N LYS A 137 -13.98 -3.21 -13.01
CA LYS A 137 -14.58 -3.17 -11.67
C LYS A 137 -13.47 -2.96 -10.65
N GLY A 138 -13.56 -1.86 -9.92
CA GLY A 138 -12.68 -1.55 -8.80
C GLY A 138 -12.72 -2.63 -7.71
N LEU A 139 -11.72 -2.62 -6.84
CA LEU A 139 -11.68 -3.56 -5.72
C LEU A 139 -12.82 -3.34 -4.71
N GLN A 140 -13.47 -2.18 -4.74
CA GLN A 140 -14.64 -1.92 -3.92
C GLN A 140 -15.84 -2.78 -4.29
N GLU A 141 -16.01 -3.07 -5.59
CA GLU A 141 -17.05 -4.02 -6.05
C GLU A 141 -16.65 -5.48 -5.81
N LYS A 142 -15.35 -5.78 -5.65
CA LYS A 142 -14.83 -7.15 -5.47
C LYS A 142 -14.75 -7.57 -4.00
N ILE A 143 -14.32 -6.65 -3.13
CA ILE A 143 -14.19 -6.87 -1.69
C ILE A 143 -15.34 -6.14 -1.02
N THR A 144 -16.32 -6.89 -0.54
CA THR A 144 -17.45 -6.33 0.20
C THR A 144 -17.03 -6.00 1.63
N LEU A 145 -17.32 -4.78 2.10
CA LEU A 145 -17.09 -4.43 3.50
C LEU A 145 -18.17 -5.04 4.39
N VAL A 146 -17.73 -5.68 5.48
CA VAL A 146 -18.61 -6.17 6.55
C VAL A 146 -18.20 -5.49 7.85
N PRO A 147 -18.69 -4.27 8.11
CA PRO A 147 -18.41 -3.57 9.35
C PRO A 147 -19.09 -4.24 10.53
N ILE A 148 -18.36 -4.36 11.63
CA ILE A 148 -18.80 -4.96 12.88
C ILE A 148 -18.64 -3.93 14.00
N ASP A 149 -19.67 -3.79 14.84
CA ASP A 149 -19.55 -3.06 16.09
C ASP A 149 -18.72 -3.90 17.09
N LEU A 150 -17.58 -3.38 17.52
CA LEU A 150 -16.71 -4.10 18.44
C LEU A 150 -17.19 -4.03 19.90
N LYS A 151 -18.05 -3.06 20.24
CA LYS A 151 -18.66 -2.91 21.57
C LYS A 151 -19.88 -3.82 21.73
N ASP A 152 -20.61 -4.05 20.64
CA ASP A 152 -21.80 -4.92 20.59
C ASP A 152 -21.65 -5.95 19.46
N ARG A 153 -20.69 -6.86 19.62
CA ARG A 153 -20.25 -7.76 18.55
C ARG A 153 -21.16 -8.98 18.40
N PRO A 154 -21.46 -9.44 17.17
CA PRO A 154 -22.11 -10.72 16.96
C PRO A 154 -21.24 -11.93 17.33
N ASP A 155 -21.82 -12.85 18.09
CA ASP A 155 -21.17 -14.11 18.49
C ASP A 155 -20.77 -14.97 17.28
N TRP A 156 -21.58 -14.93 16.21
CA TRP A 156 -21.30 -15.66 14.98
C TRP A 156 -19.96 -15.27 14.34
N TYR A 157 -19.44 -14.06 14.61
CA TYR A 157 -18.15 -13.66 14.05
C TYR A 157 -17.02 -14.54 14.58
N LYS A 158 -16.98 -14.75 15.90
CA LYS A 158 -15.99 -15.65 16.52
C LYS A 158 -16.26 -17.11 16.17
N GLU A 159 -17.52 -17.52 16.20
CA GLU A 159 -17.91 -18.92 16.07
C GLU A 159 -17.82 -19.44 14.63
N LYS A 160 -18.12 -18.61 13.64
CA LYS A 160 -18.31 -19.04 12.25
C LYS A 160 -17.36 -18.39 11.24
N VAL A 161 -16.77 -17.24 11.56
CA VAL A 161 -15.92 -16.50 10.61
C VAL A 161 -14.45 -16.51 11.02
N TYR A 162 -14.12 -15.93 12.18
CA TYR A 162 -12.74 -15.75 12.60
C TYR A 162 -12.56 -15.94 14.11
N SER A 163 -12.05 -17.12 14.48
CA SER A 163 -11.91 -17.59 15.86
C SER A 163 -11.04 -16.70 16.76
N ALA A 164 -10.05 -16.01 16.18
CA ALA A 164 -9.22 -15.05 16.93
C ALA A 164 -10.01 -13.82 17.39
N ASN A 165 -11.24 -13.62 16.89
CA ASN A 165 -12.19 -12.61 17.32
C ASN A 165 -11.55 -11.20 17.32
N LYS A 166 -10.88 -10.85 16.22
CA LYS A 166 -10.28 -9.52 15.96
C LYS A 166 -10.64 -9.07 14.56
N VAL A 167 -10.53 -7.76 14.29
CA VAL A 167 -10.61 -7.18 12.95
C VAL A 167 -9.29 -6.46 12.65
N PRO A 168 -8.83 -6.41 11.39
CA PRO A 168 -9.48 -6.91 10.18
C PRO A 168 -9.39 -8.43 10.02
N ALA A 169 -10.34 -8.99 9.28
CA ALA A 169 -10.24 -10.34 8.70
C ALA A 169 -10.72 -10.32 7.25
N LEU A 170 -10.00 -10.99 6.37
CA LEU A 170 -10.34 -11.12 4.94
C LEU A 170 -10.78 -12.54 4.64
N GLU A 171 -12.02 -12.70 4.20
CA GLU A 171 -12.54 -13.93 3.61
C GLU A 171 -12.29 -13.88 2.10
N HIS A 172 -11.43 -14.78 1.61
CA HIS A 172 -11.12 -14.92 0.19
C HIS A 172 -10.71 -16.36 -0.13
N ASN A 173 -11.15 -16.89 -1.27
CA ASN A 173 -10.89 -18.28 -1.69
C ASN A 173 -11.27 -19.33 -0.62
N LYS A 174 -12.41 -19.11 0.05
CA LYS A 174 -12.93 -19.98 1.13
C LYS A 174 -12.00 -20.12 2.34
N GLU A 175 -11.13 -19.14 2.56
CA GLU A 175 -10.26 -19.06 3.73
C GLU A 175 -10.40 -17.67 4.36
N VAL A 176 -10.30 -17.61 5.69
CA VAL A 176 -10.31 -16.35 6.45
C VAL A 176 -8.91 -16.08 6.99
N LYS A 177 -8.33 -14.95 6.61
CA LYS A 177 -7.00 -14.51 7.02
C LYS A 177 -7.09 -13.27 7.91
N GLY A 178 -6.25 -13.20 8.93
CA GLY A 178 -6.12 -12.02 9.80
C GLY A 178 -4.78 -11.32 9.61
N GLU A 179 -4.43 -10.47 10.59
CA GLU A 179 -3.21 -9.66 10.64
C GLU A 179 -3.13 -8.56 9.57
N SER A 180 -3.30 -7.31 9.99
CA SER A 180 -3.45 -6.18 9.05
C SER A 180 -2.28 -6.00 8.07
N LEU A 181 -1.03 -6.24 8.51
CA LEU A 181 0.15 -6.11 7.65
C LEU A 181 0.22 -7.23 6.61
N ASP A 182 -0.13 -8.46 7.01
CA ASP A 182 -0.20 -9.59 6.10
C ASP A 182 -1.31 -9.39 5.08
N LEU A 183 -2.46 -8.86 5.51
CA LEU A 183 -3.59 -8.58 4.63
C LEU A 183 -3.29 -7.50 3.58
N ILE A 184 -2.59 -6.43 3.93
CA ILE A 184 -2.22 -5.41 2.91
C ILE A 184 -1.24 -5.96 1.88
N LYS A 185 -0.27 -6.79 2.30
CA LYS A 185 0.66 -7.49 1.39
C LYS A 185 -0.10 -8.51 0.53
N TYR A 186 -1.03 -9.26 1.13
CA TYR A 186 -1.87 -10.23 0.45
C TYR A 186 -2.72 -9.58 -0.65
N ILE A 187 -3.41 -8.48 -0.33
CA ILE A 187 -4.24 -7.77 -1.30
C ILE A 187 -3.37 -7.24 -2.45
N ASP A 188 -2.19 -6.69 -2.14
CA ASP A 188 -1.30 -6.16 -3.15
C ASP A 188 -0.83 -7.24 -4.15
N GLY A 189 -0.46 -8.43 -3.65
CA GLY A 189 0.03 -9.54 -4.47
C GLY A 189 -1.05 -10.39 -5.17
N ASN A 190 -2.29 -10.42 -4.67
CA ASN A 190 -3.33 -11.34 -5.16
C ASN A 190 -4.47 -10.67 -5.95
N PHE A 191 -4.53 -9.33 -5.96
CA PHE A 191 -5.57 -8.60 -6.66
C PHE A 191 -4.99 -7.63 -7.69
N ALA A 192 -5.66 -7.53 -8.84
CA ALA A 192 -5.31 -6.58 -9.89
C ALA A 192 -5.41 -5.12 -9.39
N GLY A 193 -4.56 -4.24 -9.93
CA GLY A 193 -4.47 -2.84 -9.56
C GLY A 193 -3.02 -2.35 -9.60
N PRO A 194 -2.74 -1.08 -9.28
CA PRO A 194 -1.38 -0.58 -9.07
C PRO A 194 -0.60 -1.46 -8.08
N SER A 195 0.70 -1.64 -8.30
CA SER A 195 1.56 -2.19 -7.25
C SER A 195 1.71 -1.14 -6.15
N LEU A 196 1.58 -1.57 -4.89
CA LEU A 196 1.84 -0.73 -3.71
C LEU A 196 3.14 -1.15 -3.01
N SER A 197 3.86 -2.10 -3.59
CA SER A 197 5.18 -2.54 -3.15
C SER A 197 6.22 -2.15 -4.19
N PRO A 198 7.39 -1.61 -3.78
CA PRO A 198 8.46 -1.27 -4.72
C PRO A 198 9.10 -2.55 -5.29
N ASP A 199 9.70 -2.46 -6.47
CA ASP A 199 10.50 -3.56 -7.04
C ASP A 199 11.95 -3.56 -6.54
N ASP A 200 12.46 -2.37 -6.22
CA ASP A 200 13.84 -2.12 -5.77
C ASP A 200 14.18 -2.89 -4.48
N PRO A 201 15.28 -3.68 -4.47
CA PRO A 201 15.66 -4.48 -3.29
C PRO A 201 15.95 -3.66 -2.03
N ALA A 202 16.58 -2.48 -2.14
CA ALA A 202 16.90 -1.66 -0.98
C ALA A 202 15.65 -1.03 -0.37
N LYS A 203 14.68 -0.63 -1.19
CA LYS A 203 13.36 -0.18 -0.73
C LYS A 203 12.56 -1.31 -0.09
N LYS A 204 12.65 -2.55 -0.60
CA LYS A 204 12.03 -3.73 0.03
C LYS A 204 12.61 -4.03 1.41
N GLU A 205 13.93 -4.01 1.54
CA GLU A 205 14.60 -4.22 2.83
C GLU A 205 14.17 -3.15 3.85
N PHE A 206 14.16 -1.88 3.44
CA PHE A 206 13.72 -0.80 4.32
C PHE A 206 12.22 -0.87 4.65
N ALA A 207 11.38 -1.36 3.72
CA ALA A 207 9.97 -1.59 4.01
C ALA A 207 9.79 -2.62 5.14
N GLU A 208 10.55 -3.72 5.13
CA GLU A 208 10.47 -4.73 6.20
C GLU A 208 11.01 -4.21 7.55
N GLU A 209 12.04 -3.35 7.53
CA GLU A 209 12.49 -2.62 8.73
C GLU A 209 11.36 -1.77 9.31
N LEU A 210 10.70 -0.96 8.47
CA LEU A 210 9.60 -0.09 8.89
C LEU A 210 8.37 -0.88 9.33
N PHE A 211 7.99 -1.97 8.65
CA PHE A 211 6.91 -2.83 9.10
C PHE A 211 7.19 -3.39 10.50
N SER A 212 8.42 -3.84 10.74
CA SER A 212 8.86 -4.35 12.05
C SER A 212 8.83 -3.27 13.14
N TYR A 213 9.06 -2.01 12.78
CA TYR A 213 9.02 -0.88 13.72
C TYR A 213 7.59 -0.43 14.11
N THR A 214 6.56 -0.80 13.34
CA THR A 214 5.18 -0.29 13.57
C THR A 214 4.65 -0.54 14.99
N ASP A 215 4.92 -1.69 15.59
CA ASP A 215 4.47 -2.01 16.94
C ASP A 215 5.24 -1.23 18.02
N SER A 216 6.55 -1.06 17.82
CA SER A 216 7.40 -0.23 18.70
C SER A 216 6.93 1.23 18.66
N PHE A 217 6.69 1.79 17.48
CA PHE A 217 6.12 3.13 17.31
C PHE A 217 4.79 3.27 18.06
N ASN A 218 3.85 2.35 17.84
CA ASN A 218 2.54 2.37 18.49
C ASN A 218 2.63 2.27 20.02
N LYS A 219 3.58 1.46 20.53
CA LYS A 219 3.82 1.29 21.96
C LYS A 219 4.36 2.57 22.57
N ALA A 220 5.36 3.20 21.95
CA ALA A 220 5.96 4.44 22.42
C ALA A 220 4.91 5.56 22.56
N ILE A 221 4.10 5.79 21.52
CA ILE A 221 3.07 6.83 21.58
C ILE A 221 2.02 6.54 22.65
N ARG A 222 1.58 5.28 22.78
CA ARG A 222 0.62 4.89 23.83
C ARG A 222 1.21 5.06 25.24
N SER A 223 2.50 4.77 25.42
CA SER A 223 3.22 4.97 26.68
C SER A 223 3.17 6.45 27.09
N THR A 224 3.47 7.35 26.15
CA THR A 224 3.41 8.81 26.38
C THR A 224 2.01 9.31 26.67
N LEU A 225 1.01 8.85 25.94
CA LEU A 225 -0.37 9.23 26.19
C LEU A 225 -0.86 8.81 27.58
N LYS A 226 -0.44 7.64 28.07
CA LYS A 226 -0.73 7.17 29.44
C LYS A 226 0.10 7.87 30.51
N GLY A 227 1.23 8.47 30.15
CA GLY A 227 2.19 9.02 31.10
C GLY A 227 3.16 8.00 31.68
N ASP A 228 3.25 6.79 31.09
CA ASP A 228 4.16 5.74 31.53
C ASP A 228 5.63 6.09 31.18
N ALA A 229 5.86 6.69 29.99
CA ALA A 229 7.16 7.20 29.54
C ALA A 229 7.00 8.27 28.44
N ASP A 230 7.93 9.22 28.36
CA ASP A 230 7.94 10.25 27.30
C ASP A 230 8.83 9.83 26.12
N GLU A 231 8.28 8.98 25.25
CA GLU A 231 8.98 8.36 24.11
C GLU A 231 8.46 8.87 22.75
N ALA A 232 7.41 9.70 22.75
CA ALA A 232 6.79 10.18 21.52
C ALA A 232 7.75 10.98 20.63
N GLY A 233 8.59 11.83 21.23
CA GLY A 233 9.61 12.59 20.51
C GLY A 233 10.54 11.68 19.72
N THR A 234 11.20 10.75 20.40
CA THR A 234 12.12 9.78 19.78
C THR A 234 11.45 8.95 18.69
N ALA A 235 10.19 8.53 18.91
CA ALA A 235 9.45 7.74 17.93
C ALA A 235 9.15 8.53 16.64
N PHE A 236 8.76 9.81 16.75
CA PHE A 236 8.54 10.66 15.59
C PHE A 236 9.84 11.14 14.93
N ASP A 237 10.92 11.32 15.69
CA ASP A 237 12.25 11.63 15.14
C ASP A 237 12.80 10.48 14.29
N TYR A 238 12.53 9.23 14.70
CA TYR A 238 12.82 8.06 13.87
C TYR A 238 12.05 8.11 12.54
N LEU A 239 10.76 8.45 12.55
CA LEU A 239 9.98 8.57 11.31
C LEU A 239 10.46 9.73 10.42
N GLU A 240 10.81 10.88 11.00
CA GLU A 240 11.42 12.01 10.27
C GLU A 240 12.72 11.59 9.57
N THR A 241 13.57 10.83 10.28
CA THR A 241 14.81 10.28 9.73
C THR A 241 14.51 9.27 8.62
N ALA A 242 13.53 8.39 8.82
CA ALA A 242 13.12 7.40 7.83
C ALA A 242 12.61 8.03 6.53
N LEU A 243 11.82 9.10 6.63
CA LEU A 243 11.32 9.88 5.48
C LEU A 243 12.42 10.62 4.71
N SER A 244 13.64 10.67 5.26
CA SER A 244 14.80 11.27 4.59
C SER A 244 15.66 10.26 3.84
N LYS A 245 15.36 8.95 3.91
CA LYS A 245 16.21 7.89 3.33
C LYS A 245 16.18 7.85 1.80
N PHE A 246 15.04 8.15 1.19
CA PHE A 246 14.86 8.19 -0.26
C PHE A 246 14.37 9.58 -0.69
N ASP A 247 14.98 10.15 -1.72
CA ASP A 247 14.75 11.54 -2.16
C ASP A 247 13.86 11.63 -3.41
N ASP A 248 13.41 10.50 -3.94
CA ASP A 248 12.57 10.41 -5.13
C ASP A 248 11.07 10.58 -4.84
N GLY A 249 10.70 11.10 -3.67
CA GLY A 249 9.36 11.56 -3.36
C GLY A 249 9.12 11.77 -1.86
N PRO A 250 7.89 12.14 -1.45
CA PRO A 250 7.56 12.54 -0.08
C PRO A 250 7.20 11.36 0.85
N PHE A 251 7.21 10.13 0.35
CA PHE A 251 6.79 8.93 1.09
C PHE A 251 7.97 8.16 1.68
N PHE A 252 7.72 7.20 2.58
CA PHE A 252 8.79 6.45 3.27
C PHE A 252 9.75 5.74 2.31
N LEU A 253 9.25 5.30 1.16
CA LEU A 253 10.02 4.65 0.10
C LEU A 253 10.17 5.56 -1.13
N GLY A 254 10.09 6.88 -0.93
CA GLY A 254 10.01 7.91 -1.97
C GLY A 254 8.62 7.99 -2.60
N GLN A 255 8.16 6.90 -3.22
CA GLN A 255 6.83 6.78 -3.80
C GLN A 255 5.84 6.14 -2.82
N PHE A 256 4.54 6.42 -2.99
CA PHE A 256 3.47 5.91 -2.13
C PHE A 256 3.46 4.37 -2.11
N SER A 257 3.38 3.79 -0.92
CA SER A 257 3.56 2.36 -0.72
C SER A 257 2.70 1.79 0.42
N LEU A 258 2.75 0.47 0.60
CA LEU A 258 2.15 -0.21 1.74
C LEU A 258 2.70 0.27 3.10
N VAL A 259 3.91 0.80 3.15
CA VAL A 259 4.50 1.34 4.38
C VAL A 259 3.72 2.58 4.83
N ASP A 260 3.43 3.50 3.91
CA ASP A 260 2.65 4.71 4.22
C ASP A 260 1.24 4.33 4.73
N ILE A 261 0.61 3.35 4.07
CA ILE A 261 -0.68 2.78 4.49
C ILE A 261 -0.60 2.17 5.90
N ALA A 262 0.52 1.56 6.26
CA ALA A 262 0.69 0.96 7.59
C ALA A 262 0.75 2.02 8.71
N TYR A 263 1.32 3.19 8.45
CA TYR A 263 1.45 4.26 9.45
C TYR A 263 0.27 5.24 9.47
N ALA A 264 -0.36 5.51 8.32
CA ALA A 264 -1.41 6.52 8.18
C ALA A 264 -2.53 6.45 9.21
N PRO A 265 -3.20 5.30 9.45
CA PRO A 265 -4.26 5.23 10.46
C PRO A 265 -3.80 5.58 11.89
N PHE A 266 -2.53 5.33 12.21
CA PHE A 266 -1.99 5.57 13.55
C PHE A 266 -1.60 7.03 13.72
N ILE A 267 -0.90 7.62 12.74
CA ILE A 267 -0.56 9.04 12.76
C ILE A 267 -1.82 9.90 12.74
N GLU A 268 -2.84 9.53 11.95
CA GLU A 268 -4.17 10.19 11.91
C GLU A 268 -4.81 10.30 13.31
N ARG A 269 -4.64 9.27 14.15
CA ARG A 269 -5.20 9.23 15.50
C ARG A 269 -4.31 9.92 16.51
N PHE A 270 -3.00 9.70 16.42
CA PHE A 270 -2.04 10.20 17.39
C PHE A 270 -1.84 11.71 17.28
N GLN A 271 -1.85 12.28 16.07
CA GLN A 271 -1.67 13.72 15.87
C GLN A 271 -2.65 14.57 16.69
N PRO A 272 -3.99 14.46 16.52
CA PRO A 272 -4.93 15.26 17.31
C PRO A 272 -4.93 14.86 18.79
N THR A 273 -4.69 13.59 19.12
CA THR A 273 -4.72 13.12 20.51
C THR A 273 -3.54 13.64 21.33
N LEU A 274 -2.33 13.63 20.76
CA LEU A 274 -1.15 14.20 21.42
C LEU A 274 -1.25 15.72 21.57
N LEU A 275 -1.80 16.39 20.56
CA LEU A 275 -2.04 17.82 20.64
C LEU A 275 -3.04 18.15 21.76
N ASP A 276 -4.16 17.43 21.86
CA ASP A 276 -5.18 17.66 22.89
C ASP A 276 -4.67 17.29 24.30
N PHE A 277 -4.00 16.14 24.47
CA PHE A 277 -3.69 15.60 25.80
C PHE A 277 -2.38 16.13 26.36
N LYS A 278 -1.42 16.48 25.49
CA LYS A 278 -0.04 16.82 25.88
C LYS A 278 0.41 18.16 25.32
N ASN A 279 -0.43 18.88 24.57
CA ASN A 279 -0.05 20.08 23.83
C ASN A 279 1.19 19.85 22.94
N TYR A 280 1.29 18.65 22.36
CA TYR A 280 2.45 18.19 21.62
C TYR A 280 2.14 18.16 20.12
N ASP A 281 2.75 19.08 19.38
CA ASP A 281 2.68 19.12 17.91
C ASP A 281 3.75 18.21 17.31
N ILE A 282 3.31 17.12 16.68
CA ILE A 282 4.20 16.14 16.06
C ILE A 282 4.97 16.71 14.86
N THR A 283 4.50 17.80 14.26
CA THR A 283 5.11 18.43 13.07
C THR A 283 6.17 19.46 13.40
N ALA A 284 6.19 19.97 14.64
CA ALA A 284 7.19 20.92 15.10
C ALA A 284 8.60 20.30 15.03
N GLY A 285 9.47 20.89 14.21
CA GLY A 285 10.83 20.38 13.96
C GLY A 285 10.91 19.16 13.04
N ARG A 286 9.79 18.73 12.42
CA ARG A 286 9.71 17.54 11.56
C ARG A 286 9.09 17.85 10.20
N PRO A 287 9.80 18.61 9.33
CA PRO A 287 9.26 19.07 8.05
C PRO A 287 8.95 17.92 7.07
N LYS A 288 9.69 16.80 7.08
CA LYS A 288 9.39 15.66 6.20
C LYS A 288 8.11 14.97 6.62
N LEU A 289 7.90 14.78 7.93
CA LEU A 289 6.65 14.26 8.47
C LEU A 289 5.48 15.18 8.14
N ALA A 290 5.66 16.51 8.27
CA ALA A 290 4.63 17.47 7.88
C ALA A 290 4.25 17.35 6.40
N ALA A 291 5.25 17.28 5.50
CA ALA A 291 5.02 17.09 4.07
C ALA A 291 4.35 15.73 3.77
N TRP A 292 4.75 14.66 4.46
CA TRP A 292 4.12 13.36 4.33
C TRP A 292 2.64 13.39 4.73
N ILE A 293 2.27 14.06 5.83
CA ILE A 293 0.87 14.21 6.25
C ILE A 293 0.07 14.97 5.18
N GLU A 294 0.63 16.04 4.62
CA GLU A 294 -0.02 16.82 3.56
C GLU A 294 -0.27 15.98 2.30
N GLU A 295 0.72 15.20 1.86
CA GLU A 295 0.58 14.35 0.66
C GLU A 295 -0.36 13.16 0.91
N MET A 296 -0.37 12.60 2.13
CA MET A 296 -1.37 11.62 2.53
C MET A 296 -2.78 12.21 2.46
N ASP A 297 -2.98 13.44 2.95
CA ASP A 297 -4.29 14.12 2.93
C ASP A 297 -4.77 14.51 1.53
N ARG A 298 -3.91 14.41 0.50
CA ARG A 298 -4.31 14.52 -0.92
C ARG A 298 -4.75 13.18 -1.52
N ASN A 299 -4.51 12.06 -0.84
CA ASN A 299 -4.88 10.73 -1.32
C ASN A 299 -6.38 10.45 -1.10
N GLU A 300 -7.16 10.46 -2.18
CA GLU A 300 -8.61 10.24 -2.14
C GLU A 300 -9.00 8.87 -1.53
N ALA A 301 -8.24 7.81 -1.83
CA ALA A 301 -8.51 6.47 -1.29
C ALA A 301 -8.36 6.42 0.23
N TYR A 302 -7.36 7.12 0.76
CA TYR A 302 -7.17 7.28 2.21
C TYR A 302 -8.27 8.16 2.81
N ASN A 303 -8.57 9.30 2.21
CA ASN A 303 -9.57 10.25 2.70
C ASN A 303 -10.98 9.64 2.86
N GLN A 304 -11.36 8.71 1.98
CA GLN A 304 -12.63 7.98 2.08
C GLN A 304 -12.74 7.11 3.35
N THR A 305 -11.61 6.78 3.98
CA THR A 305 -11.55 5.96 5.19
C THR A 305 -11.41 6.77 6.48
N LYS A 306 -11.10 8.07 6.38
CA LYS A 306 -10.86 8.95 7.52
C LYS A 306 -12.13 9.10 8.36
N ARG A 307 -11.93 9.36 9.65
CA ARG A 307 -13.00 9.72 10.58
C ARG A 307 -12.77 11.12 11.10
N ASP A 308 -13.78 11.67 11.75
CA ASP A 308 -13.67 12.97 12.42
C ASP A 308 -12.56 12.90 13.50
N PRO A 309 -11.54 13.77 13.44
CA PRO A 309 -10.48 13.84 14.45
C PRO A 309 -11.01 13.93 15.89
N LYS A 310 -12.16 14.58 16.11
CA LYS A 310 -12.79 14.65 17.44
C LYS A 310 -13.22 13.28 17.96
N GLN A 311 -13.67 12.38 17.08
CA GLN A 311 -14.03 11.00 17.45
C GLN A 311 -12.79 10.22 17.89
N HIS A 312 -11.63 10.48 17.28
CA HIS A 312 -10.37 9.85 17.69
C HIS A 312 -9.97 10.29 19.10
N VAL A 313 -9.93 11.60 19.36
CA VAL A 313 -9.60 12.16 20.67
C VAL A 313 -10.55 11.64 21.75
N GLU A 314 -11.86 11.65 21.49
CA GLU A 314 -12.86 11.16 22.43
C GLU A 314 -12.74 9.65 22.70
N SER A 315 -12.45 8.84 21.66
CA SER A 315 -12.21 7.41 21.86
C SER A 315 -10.99 7.14 22.74
N TYR A 316 -9.93 7.95 22.63
CA TYR A 316 -8.75 7.84 23.48
C TYR A 316 -9.02 8.36 24.90
N ARG A 317 -9.84 9.40 25.04
CA ARG A 317 -10.32 9.89 26.34
C ARG A 317 -11.07 8.80 27.09
N GLN A 318 -12.03 8.14 26.45
CA GLN A 318 -12.76 7.02 27.06
C GLN A 318 -11.84 5.86 27.45
N ARG A 319 -10.80 5.58 26.65
CA ARG A 319 -9.87 4.47 26.88
C ARG A 319 -8.89 4.74 28.02
N PHE A 320 -8.49 6.00 28.19
CA PHE A 320 -7.53 6.42 29.20
C PHE A 320 -8.18 7.14 30.39
N ALA A 321 -9.49 7.35 30.39
CA ALA A 321 -10.25 7.88 31.53
C ALA A 321 -10.19 6.97 32.78
N ALA A 322 -9.77 5.70 32.63
CA ALA A 322 -9.48 4.82 33.76
C ALA A 322 -8.03 4.93 34.28
N ALA A 323 -7.17 5.72 33.62
CA ALA A 323 -5.73 5.86 33.89
C ALA A 323 -5.30 7.33 34.13
N LEU A 324 -6.20 8.30 33.95
CA LEU A 324 -6.08 9.71 34.33
C LEU A 324 -6.89 9.95 35.61
#